data_AF-A0A662J8Z1-F1
#
_entry.id   AF-A0A662J8Z1-F1
#
_cell.length_a   1.000
_cell.length_b   1.000
_cell.length_c   1.000
_cell.angle_alpha   90.00
_cell.angle_beta   90.00
_cell.angle_gamma   90.00
#
_symmetry.space_group_name_H-M   'P 1'
#
loop_
_entity.id
_entity.type
_entity.pdbx_description
1 polymer ?
#
loop_
_entity_poly.entity_id
_entity_poly.type
_entity_poly.pdbx_seq_one_letter_code
_entity_poly.pdbx_strand_id
1 'polypeptide(L)' 'MSEFKELNIVLTGVGGQGTIAMSEVLGKAAVLDGFKVRGSEVLGMAQRGGA' A
#
# COMPACT_ATOMS: atom_id res chain seq x y z
N MET A 1 -9.00 -11.81 25.28
CA MET A 1 -8.90 -10.90 24.12
C MET A 1 -7.57 -11.19 23.46
N SER A 2 -7.56 -11.76 22.26
CA SER A 2 -6.31 -12.02 21.53
C SER A 2 -5.69 -10.69 21.09
N GLU A 3 -4.45 -10.44 21.50
CA GLU A 3 -3.67 -9.27 21.11
C GLU A 3 -3.21 -9.44 19.64
N PHE A 4 -3.69 -8.57 18.74
CA PHE A 4 -3.23 -8.57 17.36
C PHE A 4 -1.84 -7.94 17.31
N LYS A 5 -0.83 -8.75 16.99
CA LYS A 5 0.58 -8.35 17.00
C LYS A 5 1.01 -7.61 15.73
N GLU A 6 0.29 -7.82 14.63
CA GLU A 6 0.62 -7.27 13.30
C GLU A 6 -0.64 -7.15 12.44
N LEU A 7 -0.70 -6.10 11.61
CA LEU A 7 -1.76 -5.86 10.63
C LEU A 7 -1.15 -5.89 9.23
N ASN A 8 -1.62 -6.80 8.39
CA ASN A 8 -1.21 -6.93 7.00
C ASN A 8 -2.30 -6.39 6.07
N ILE A 9 -1.92 -5.50 5.15
CA ILE A 9 -2.84 -4.84 4.21
C ILE A 9 -2.31 -5.08 2.79
N VAL A 10 -3.21 -5.46 1.87
CA VAL A 10 -2.90 -5.59 0.44
C VAL A 10 -3.73 -4.55 -0.30
N LEU A 11 -3.05 -3.62 -0.96
CA LEU A 11 -3.68 -2.65 -1.85
C LEU A 11 -3.60 -3.16 -3.29
N THR A 12 -4.74 -3.20 -3.97
CA THR A 12 -4.85 -3.63 -5.37
C THR A 12 -5.56 -2.56 -6.19
N GLY A 13 -5.21 -2.45 -7.46
CA GLY A 13 -5.83 -1.51 -8.38
C GLY A 13 -5.19 -1.52 -9.76
N VAL A 14 -5.77 -0.75 -10.67
CA VAL A 14 -5.27 -0.56 -12.03
C VAL A 14 -4.19 0.53 -12.04
N GLY A 15 -3.15 0.34 -12.86
CA GLY A 15 -2.09 1.34 -13.02
C GLY A 15 -2.65 2.72 -13.37
N GLY A 16 -2.16 3.76 -12.69
CA GLY A 16 -2.61 5.14 -12.87
C GLY A 16 -3.80 5.57 -12.02
N GLN A 17 -4.37 4.69 -11.17
CA GLN A 17 -5.47 5.03 -10.25
C GLN A 17 -5.01 5.49 -8.86
N GLY A 18 -3.70 5.58 -8.63
CA GLY A 18 -3.14 6.10 -7.36
C GLY A 18 -2.97 5.06 -6.24
N THR A 19 -2.98 3.76 -6.54
CA THR A 19 -2.76 2.70 -5.53
C THR A 19 -1.43 2.87 -4.76
N ILE A 20 -0.37 3.29 -5.46
CA ILE A 20 0.96 3.58 -4.86
C ILE A 20 0.85 4.78 -3.91
N ALA A 21 0.24 5.87 -4.37
CA ALA A 21 0.06 7.06 -3.54
C ALA A 21 -0.75 6.76 -2.27
N MET A 22 -1.77 5.89 -2.37
CA MET A 22 -2.53 5.42 -1.22
C MET A 22 -1.64 4.62 -0.24
N SER A 23 -0.80 3.72 -0.75
CA SER A 23 0.17 2.96 0.05
C SER A 23 1.11 3.89 0.83
N GLU A 24 1.66 4.91 0.16
CA GLU A 24 2.55 5.88 0.80
C GLU A 24 1.84 6.72 1.87
N VAL A 25 0.63 7.21 1.59
CA VAL A 25 -0.14 8.02 2.55
C VAL A 25 -0.47 7.20 3.79
N LEU A 26 -0.95 5.97 3.62
CA LEU A 26 -1.28 5.07 4.72
C LEU A 26 -0.04 4.70 5.54
N GLY A 27 1.06 4.36 4.87
CA GLY A 27 2.32 4.03 5.53
C GLY A 27 2.90 5.21 6.33
N LYS A 28 2.87 6.42 5.75
CA LYS A 28 3.32 7.64 6.45
C LYS A 28 2.46 7.95 7.66
N ALA A 29 1.14 7.87 7.55
CA ALA A 29 0.23 8.06 8.68
C ALA A 29 0.54 7.06 9.82
N ALA A 30 0.68 5.77 9.49
CA ALA A 30 1.01 4.76 10.49
C ALA A 30 2.40 4.98 11.13
N VAL A 31 3.40 5.43 10.38
CA VAL A 31 4.71 5.81 10.95
C VAL A 31 4.59 7.02 11.88
N LEU A 32 3.80 8.03 11.51
CA LEU A 32 3.57 9.22 12.35
C LEU A 32 2.86 8.87 13.66
N ASP A 33 1.97 7.87 13.63
CA ASP A 33 1.30 7.33 14.82
C ASP A 33 2.20 6.37 15.64
N GLY A 34 3.47 6.20 15.26
CA GLY A 34 4.46 5.42 16.01
C GLY A 34 4.46 3.92 15.70
N PHE A 35 3.74 3.47 14.68
CA PHE A 35 3.75 2.06 14.27
C PHE A 35 5.00 1.71 13.46
N LYS A 36 5.46 0.46 13.61
CA LYS A 36 6.48 -0.11 12.73
C LYS A 36 5.81 -0.61 11.46
N VAL A 37 6.12 0.03 10.34
CA VAL A 37 5.52 -0.29 9.03
C VAL A 37 6.57 -0.95 8.13
N ARG A 38 6.14 -1.95 7.36
CA ARG A 38 6.91 -2.54 6.27
C ARG A 38 6.06 -2.49 5.01
N GLY A 39 6.61 -1.91 3.95
CA GLY A 39 5.96 -1.85 2.64
C GLY A 39 6.66 -2.78 1.65
N SER A 40 5.88 -3.41 0.78
CA SER A 40 6.37 -4.10 -0.41
C SER A 40 5.45 -3.75 -1.56
N GLU A 41 6.03 -3.41 -2.71
CA GLU A 41 5.29 -2.99 -3.89
C GLU A 41 5.66 -3.88 -5.06
N VAL A 42 4.65 -4.43 -5.72
CA VAL A 42 4.81 -5.17 -6.97
C VAL A 42 4.18 -4.33 -8.08
N LEU A 43 5.03 -3.72 -8.89
CA LEU A 43 4.60 -2.99 -10.07
C LEU A 43 4.28 -3.99 -11.18
N GLY A 44 3.00 -4.31 -11.35
CA GLY A 44 2.53 -4.87 -12.60
C GLY A 44 2.75 -3.83 -13.69
N MET A 45 3.49 -4.15 -14.75
CA MET A 45 3.63 -3.27 -15.91
C MET A 45 2.23 -3.08 -16.50
N ALA A 46 1.56 -1.99 -16.13
CA ALA A 46 0.38 -1.52 -16.85
C ALA A 46 0.87 -1.17 -18.26
N GLN A 47 0.81 -2.13 -19.18
CA GLN A 47 0.88 -1.86 -20.60
C GLN A 47 -0.25 -0.88 -20.87
N ARG A 48 0.10 0.40 -21.04
CA ARG A 48 -0.84 1.35 -21.65
C ARG A 48 -1.20 0.74 -22.99
N GLY A 49 -2.37 0.11 -23.06
CA GLY A 49 -3.04 -0.12 -24.32
C GLY A 49 -3.30 1.26 -24.90
N GLY A 50 -2.41 1.70 -25.79
CA GLY A 50 -2.75 2.73 -26.74
C GLY A 50 -3.93 2.22 -27.55
N ALA A 51 -4.98 3.02 -27.63
CA ALA A 51 -5.89 2.95 -28.76
C ALA A 51 -5.18 3.53 -30.00
#